data_AF-A0A6H2C196-F1
#
_entry.id   AF-A0A6H2C196-F1
#
_cell.length_a   1.000
_cell.length_b   1.000
_cell.length_c   1.000
_cell.angle_alpha   90.00
_cell.angle_beta   90.00
_cell.angle_gamma   90.00
#
_symmetry.space_group_name_H-M   'P 1'
#
loop_
_entity.id
_entity.type
_entity.pdbx_description
1 polymer ?
#
loop_
_entity_poly.entity_id
_entity_poly.type
_entity_poly.pdbx_seq_one_letter_code
_entity_poly.pdbx_strand_id
1 'polypeptide(L)'
;MTIPLLPTLHNLPATLPLEGAVTIELQEGTPIFRASSNVQNRIETLLFKQQNSQLTPEEEQELDSYEEIDDYLSFLNRIVRNLAHNQNH
;
A
#
# COMPACT_ATOMS: atom_id res chain seq x y z
N MET A 1 17.80 -22.06 16.39
CA MET A 1 17.72 -21.25 15.15
C MET A 1 16.43 -20.48 15.21
N THR A 2 16.45 -19.23 15.67
CA THR A 2 15.29 -18.33 15.65
C THR A 2 15.19 -17.77 14.24
N ILE A 3 14.21 -18.23 13.47
CA ILE A 3 13.92 -17.65 12.16
C ILE A 3 13.37 -16.24 12.44
N PRO A 4 13.97 -15.17 11.89
CA PRO A 4 13.40 -13.84 12.05
C PRO A 4 12.00 -13.83 11.44
N LEU A 5 11.01 -13.31 12.18
CA LEU A 5 9.60 -13.38 11.79
C LEU A 5 9.31 -12.56 10.53
N LEU A 6 10.20 -11.61 10.21
CA LEU A 6 10.25 -10.88 8.96
C LEU A 6 11.64 -11.01 8.35
N PRO A 7 11.76 -11.23 7.03
CA PRO A 7 13.06 -11.22 6.37
C PRO A 7 13.70 -9.82 6.49
N THR A 8 14.99 -9.77 6.82
CA THR A 8 15.79 -8.54 6.78
C THR A 8 16.03 -8.15 5.31
N LEU A 9 15.09 -7.37 4.77
CA LEU A 9 15.17 -6.84 3.41
C LEU A 9 16.15 -5.68 3.36
N HIS A 10 17.35 -5.94 2.83
CA HIS A 10 18.38 -4.91 2.67
C HIS A 10 18.10 -4.00 1.45
N ASN A 11 17.53 -4.57 0.39
CA ASN A 11 17.08 -3.88 -0.81
C ASN A 11 15.93 -4.67 -1.45
N LEU A 12 15.00 -3.99 -2.08
CA LEU A 12 14.04 -4.63 -2.98
C LEU A 12 14.77 -5.02 -4.28
N PRO A 13 14.56 -6.24 -4.80
CA PRO A 13 15.20 -6.64 -6.05
C PRO A 13 14.74 -5.73 -7.18
N ALA A 14 15.69 -5.22 -7.98
CA ALA A 14 15.42 -4.32 -9.10
C ALA A 14 14.54 -4.97 -10.21
N THR A 15 14.33 -6.28 -10.13
CA THR A 15 13.47 -7.07 -11.01
C THR A 15 12.04 -7.21 -10.49
N LEU A 16 11.69 -6.61 -9.34
CA LEU A 16 10.32 -6.63 -8.83
C LEU A 16 9.45 -5.78 -9.78
N PRO A 17 8.40 -6.33 -10.41
CA PRO A 17 7.49 -5.52 -11.20
C PRO A 17 6.78 -4.52 -10.28
N LEU A 18 7.14 -3.25 -10.42
CA LEU A 18 6.49 -2.11 -9.74
C LEU A 18 5.12 -1.77 -10.35
N GLU A 19 4.81 -2.31 -11.53
CA GLU A 19 3.54 -2.09 -12.21
C GLU A 19 2.50 -3.13 -11.78
N GLY A 20 1.66 -2.69 -10.84
CA GLY A 20 0.48 -3.38 -10.34
C GLY A 20 -0.40 -2.40 -9.55
N ALA A 21 -1.36 -2.88 -8.77
CA ALA A 21 -2.19 -2.02 -7.90
C ALA A 21 -1.46 -1.59 -6.61
N VAL A 22 -0.43 -2.34 -6.20
CA VAL A 22 0.32 -2.15 -4.94
C VAL A 22 1.81 -2.13 -5.23
N THR A 23 2.50 -1.22 -4.55
CA THR A 23 3.96 -1.06 -4.54
C THR A 23 4.50 -1.38 -3.16
N ILE A 24 5.73 -1.87 -3.10
CA ILE A 24 6.44 -2.14 -1.86
C ILE A 24 7.61 -1.16 -1.81
N GLU A 25 7.75 -0.45 -0.70
CA GLU A 25 8.84 0.49 -0.43
C GLU A 25 9.52 0.11 0.88
N LEU A 26 10.83 0.32 0.98
CA LEU A 26 11.55 0.12 2.24
C LEU A 26 11.65 1.46 2.98
N GLN A 27 10.98 1.59 4.12
CA GLN A 27 11.09 2.78 4.98
C GLN A 27 11.68 2.35 6.33
N GLU A 28 12.84 2.92 6.68
CA GLU A 28 13.54 2.65 7.96
C GLU A 28 13.79 1.14 8.20
N GLY A 29 14.08 0.38 7.14
CA GLY A 29 14.32 -1.07 7.21
C GLY A 29 13.05 -1.93 7.34
N THR A 30 11.86 -1.31 7.27
CA THR A 30 10.56 -2.00 7.29
C THR A 30 9.91 -1.93 5.91
N PRO A 31 9.45 -3.05 5.32
CA PRO A 31 8.70 -3.00 4.07
C PRO A 31 7.32 -2.38 4.32
N ILE A 32 6.98 -1.38 3.53
CA ILE A 32 5.70 -0.70 3.52
C ILE A 32 5.03 -0.97 2.19
N PHE A 33 3.78 -1.38 2.26
CA PHE A 33 2.91 -1.60 1.11
C PHE A 33 2.08 -0.33 0.89
N ARG A 34 2.04 0.16 -0.34
CA ARG A 34 1.28 1.36 -0.74
C ARG A 34 0.56 1.11 -2.05
N ALA A 35 -0.55 1.79 -2.29
CA ALA A 35 -1.14 1.81 -3.63
C ALA A 35 -0.12 2.28 -4.66
N SER A 36 -0.14 1.74 -5.87
CA SER A 36 0.78 2.17 -6.93
C SER A 36 0.49 3.59 -7.39
N SER A 37 1.46 4.22 -8.04
CA SER A 37 1.30 5.59 -8.57
C SER A 37 0.14 5.67 -9.58
N ASN A 38 -0.14 4.59 -10.32
CA ASN A 38 -1.29 4.52 -11.21
C ASN A 38 -2.62 4.59 -10.43
N VAL A 39 -2.74 3.83 -9.35
CA VAL A 39 -3.91 3.83 -8.47
C VAL A 39 -4.06 5.17 -7.75
N GLN A 40 -2.97 5.73 -7.22
CA GLN A 40 -2.98 7.04 -6.57
C GLN A 40 -3.46 8.15 -7.54
N ASN A 41 -2.91 8.20 -8.75
CA ASN A 41 -3.34 9.16 -9.78
C ASN A 41 -4.82 8.98 -10.15
N ARG A 42 -5.32 7.74 -10.18
CA ARG A 42 -6.73 7.44 -10.46
C ARG A 42 -7.64 7.94 -9.34
N ILE A 43 -7.28 7.68 -8.08
CA ILE A 43 -7.99 8.20 -6.90
C ILE A 43 -8.02 9.73 -6.94
N GLU A 44 -6.88 10.39 -7.16
CA GLU A 44 -6.82 11.85 -7.27
C GLU A 44 -7.73 12.40 -8.38
N THR A 45 -7.77 11.71 -9.54
CA THR A 45 -8.65 12.09 -10.65
C THR A 45 -10.13 11.98 -10.26
N LEU A 46 -10.51 10.89 -9.59
CA LEU A 46 -11.89 10.68 -9.13
C LEU A 46 -12.29 11.68 -8.05
N LEU A 47 -11.41 11.96 -7.07
CA LEU A 47 -11.65 12.97 -6.05
C LEU A 47 -11.77 14.38 -6.64
N PHE A 48 -10.91 14.72 -7.60
CA PHE A 48 -11.02 15.99 -8.32
C PHE A 48 -12.34 16.07 -9.10
N LYS A 49 -12.74 14.97 -9.76
CA LYS A 49 -14.01 14.90 -10.48
C LYS A 49 -15.20 15.07 -9.54
N GLN A 50 -15.19 14.45 -8.36
CA GLN A 50 -16.23 14.56 -7.32
C GLN A 50 -16.41 16.01 -6.83
N GLN A 51 -15.33 16.77 -6.74
CA GLN A 51 -15.39 18.19 -6.32
C GLN A 51 -16.01 19.08 -7.39
N ASN A 52 -15.84 18.76 -8.68
CA ASN A 52 -16.28 19.59 -9.80
C ASN A 52 -17.60 19.10 -10.43
N SER A 53 -17.97 17.84 -10.20
CA SER A 53 -19.10 17.17 -10.83
C SER A 53 -19.53 15.95 -10.02
N GLN A 54 -20.75 15.46 -10.25
CA GLN A 54 -21.20 14.22 -9.63
C GLN A 54 -20.50 13.02 -10.29
N LEU A 55 -20.02 12.10 -9.46
CA LEU A 55 -19.44 10.82 -9.91
C LEU A 55 -20.55 9.93 -10.46
N THR A 56 -20.20 9.04 -11.39
CA THR A 56 -21.12 7.96 -11.77
C THR A 56 -21.15 6.89 -10.67
N PRO A 57 -22.22 6.07 -10.58
CA PRO A 57 -22.28 4.99 -9.60
C PRO A 57 -21.09 4.03 -9.67
N GLU A 58 -20.55 3.80 -10.87
CA GLU A 58 -19.38 2.96 -11.08
C GLU A 58 -18.10 3.61 -10.52
N GLU A 59 -17.97 4.93 -10.62
CA GLU A 59 -16.84 5.69 -10.07
C GLU A 59 -16.90 5.82 -8.55
N GLU A 60 -18.10 5.92 -7.97
CA GLU A 60 -18.30 5.85 -6.51
C GLU A 60 -17.90 4.46 -6.00
N GLN A 61 -18.36 3.40 -6.66
CA GLN A 61 -17.97 2.03 -6.30
C GLN A 61 -16.46 1.79 -6.47
N GLU A 62 -15.82 2.42 -7.46
CA GLU A 62 -14.37 2.38 -7.66
C GLU A 62 -13.64 3.02 -6.47
N LEU A 63 -14.09 4.18 -5.97
CA LEU A 63 -13.53 4.82 -4.77
C LEU A 63 -13.72 3.98 -3.50
N ASP A 64 -14.91 3.41 -3.29
CA ASP A 64 -15.18 2.51 -2.16
C ASP A 64 -14.24 1.31 -2.17
N SER A 65 -13.97 0.76 -3.36
CA SER A 65 -13.02 -0.36 -3.53
C SER A 65 -11.58 0.04 -3.21
N TYR A 66 -11.20 1.29 -3.50
CA TYR A 66 -9.88 1.81 -3.14
C TYR A 66 -9.73 2.05 -1.63
N GLU A 67 -10.79 2.46 -0.94
CA GLU A 67 -10.81 2.59 0.52
C GLU A 67 -10.60 1.22 1.19
N GLU A 68 -11.28 0.18 0.72
CA GLU A 68 -11.08 -1.19 1.23
C GLU A 68 -9.63 -1.66 1.05
N ILE A 69 -9.02 -1.37 -0.11
CA ILE A 69 -7.61 -1.70 -0.35
C ILE A 69 -6.68 -0.93 0.61
N ASP A 70 -6.95 0.36 0.85
CA ASP A 70 -6.14 1.16 1.78
C ASP A 70 -6.19 0.63 3.22
N ASP A 71 -7.36 0.17 3.67
CA ASP A 71 -7.53 -0.48 4.97
C ASP A 71 -6.67 -1.75 5.09
N TYR A 72 -6.66 -2.60 4.06
CA TYR A 72 -5.81 -3.79 4.03
C TYR A 72 -4.32 -3.43 4.05
N LEU A 73 -3.91 -2.42 3.27
CA LEU A 73 -2.52 -1.96 3.25
C LEU A 73 -2.11 -1.40 4.61
N SER A 74 -2.96 -0.61 5.24
CA SER A 74 -2.76 -0.08 6.60
C SER A 74 -2.63 -1.19 7.63
N PHE A 75 -3.48 -2.22 7.55
CA PHE A 75 -3.39 -3.39 8.42
C PHE A 75 -2.09 -4.17 8.24
N LEU A 76 -1.70 -4.46 7.00
CA LEU A 76 -0.43 -5.13 6.70
C LEU A 76 0.77 -4.31 7.20
N ASN A 77 0.79 -3.01 6.93
CA ASN A 77 1.82 -2.10 7.41
C ASN A 77 1.92 -2.10 8.94
N ARG A 78 0.78 -2.14 9.64
CA ARG A 78 0.74 -2.23 11.10
C ARG A 78 1.28 -3.56 11.61
N ILE A 79 0.92 -4.69 10.99
CA ILE A 79 1.48 -6.01 11.33
C ILE A 79 2.99 -5.98 11.15
N VAL A 80 3.48 -5.56 9.99
CA VAL A 80 4.91 -5.57 9.69
C VAL A 80 5.68 -4.68 10.68
N ARG A 81 5.19 -3.46 10.96
CA ARG A 81 5.81 -2.58 11.98
C ARG A 81 5.82 -3.23 13.36
N ASN A 82 4.71 -3.83 13.79
CA ASN A 82 4.62 -4.50 15.08
C ASN A 82 5.58 -5.69 15.17
N LEU A 83 5.68 -6.48 14.11
CA LEU A 83 6.59 -7.63 14.06
C LEU A 83 8.06 -7.20 14.05
N ALA A 84 8.40 -6.16 13.28
CA ALA A 84 9.74 -5.58 13.27
C ALA A 84 10.13 -4.99 14.64
N HIS A 85 9.19 -4.38 15.35
CA HIS A 85 9.41 -3.86 16.70
C HIS A 85 9.62 -4.97 17.73
N ASN A 86 8.83 -6.05 17.68
CA ASN A 86 8.98 -7.21 18.57
C ASN A 86 10.26 -8.03 18.33
N GLN A 87 10.96 -7.85 17.19
CA GLN A 87 12.26 -8.47 16.93
C GLN A 87 13.43 -7.75 17.62
N ASN A 88 13.24 -6.48 18.04
CA ASN A 88 14.27 -5.64 18.66
C ASN A 88 14.22 -5.65 20.20
N HIS A 89 13.39 -6.51 20.80
CA HIS A 89 13.18 -6.63 22.25
C HIS A 89 13.57 -8.03 22.77
#